data_AF-A0A8T0BII1-F1
#
_entry.id   AF-A0A8T0BII1-F1
#
_cell.length_a   1.000
_cell.length_b   1.000
_cell.length_c   1.000
_cell.angle_alpha   90.00
_cell.angle_beta   90.00
_cell.angle_gamma   90.00
#
_symmetry.space_group_name_H-M   'P 1'
#
loop_
_entity.id
_entity.type
_entity.pdbx_description
1 polymer ?
#
loop_
_entity_poly.entity_id
_entity_poly.type
_entity_poly.pdbx_seq_one_letter_code
_entity_poly.pdbx_strand_id
1 'polypeptide(L)'
;DKQIIFLTLLKMAFIDFLAASDISFAINACKAKDSFNPKTFFAMLGLSKKSSSEIKQIFKMLDQDKSGFIEQDELQIFLQNFSQGARTLTATEIKAFLVAGDMDRDG
;
A
#
# COMPACT_ATOMS: atom_id res chain seq x y z
N ASP A 1 -5.13 22.34 7.08
CA ASP A 1 -6.16 21.37 6.67
C ASP A 1 -6.17 20.85 5.22
N LYS A 2 -5.25 21.26 4.33
CA LYS A 2 -5.18 20.65 2.98
C LYS A 2 -4.74 19.17 3.00
N GLN A 3 -3.92 18.78 3.98
CA GLN A 3 -3.54 17.37 4.20
C GLN A 3 -4.76 16.49 4.54
N ILE A 4 -5.70 16.97 5.37
CA ILE A 4 -6.91 16.18 5.72
C ILE A 4 -7.78 15.95 4.49
N ILE A 5 -7.94 16.97 3.64
CA ILE A 5 -8.72 16.85 2.39
C ILE A 5 -8.04 15.87 1.42
N PHE A 6 -6.72 15.97 1.24
CA PHE A 6 -5.96 15.09 0.34
C PHE A 6 -5.99 13.62 0.81
N LEU A 7 -5.83 13.36 2.12
CA LEU A 7 -5.94 12.03 2.70
C LEU A 7 -7.37 11.47 2.61
N THR A 8 -8.40 12.30 2.74
CA THR A 8 -9.80 11.85 2.63
C THR A 8 -10.15 11.47 1.18
N LEU A 9 -9.62 12.20 0.20
CA LEU A 9 -9.79 11.90 -1.23
C LEU A 9 -9.06 10.61 -1.64
N LEU A 10 -7.84 10.37 -1.13
CA LEU A 10 -7.11 9.12 -1.39
C LEU A 10 -7.86 7.90 -0.85
N LYS A 11 -8.52 8.07 0.31
CA LYS A 11 -9.33 7.03 0.96
C LYS A 11 -10.56 6.65 0.14
N MET A 12 -11.15 7.60 -0.59
CA MET A 12 -12.26 7.33 -1.53
C MET A 12 -11.76 6.66 -2.81
N ALA A 13 -10.54 6.98 -3.27
CA ALA A 13 -10.00 6.40 -4.49
C ALA A 13 -9.64 4.91 -4.36
N PHE A 14 -9.10 4.47 -3.22
CA PHE A 14 -8.74 3.05 -3.03
C PHE A 14 -9.97 2.13 -2.87
N ILE A 15 -11.05 2.62 -2.25
CA ILE A 15 -12.28 1.83 -2.04
C ILE A 15 -13.11 1.64 -3.32
N ASP A 16 -12.88 2.45 -4.35
CA ASP A 16 -13.47 2.23 -5.68
C ASP A 16 -12.92 0.95 -6.34
N PHE A 17 -11.69 0.57 -5.99
CA PHE A 17 -11.02 -0.61 -6.54
C PHE A 17 -10.96 -1.78 -5.56
N LEU A 18 -10.90 -1.52 -4.25
CA LEU A 18 -10.71 -2.54 -3.22
C LEU A 18 -11.90 -2.58 -2.27
N ALA A 19 -12.34 -3.78 -1.89
CA ALA A 19 -13.41 -3.93 -0.94
C ALA A 19 -12.97 -3.45 0.46
N ALA A 20 -13.81 -2.66 1.12
CA ALA A 20 -13.54 -2.15 2.46
C ALA A 20 -13.33 -3.27 3.50
N SER A 21 -14.00 -4.41 3.33
CA SER A 21 -13.79 -5.61 4.15
C SER A 21 -12.37 -6.15 4.00
N ASP A 22 -11.88 -6.23 2.78
CA ASP A 22 -10.58 -6.80 2.44
C ASP A 22 -9.45 -5.90 2.95
N ILE A 23 -9.64 -4.58 2.83
CA ILE A 23 -8.76 -3.58 3.46
C ILE A 23 -8.71 -3.79 4.97
N SER A 24 -9.87 -3.90 5.62
CA SER A 24 -9.94 -4.10 7.07
C SER A 24 -9.25 -5.39 7.50
N PHE A 25 -9.47 -6.50 6.79
CA PHE A 25 -8.81 -7.78 7.06
C PHE A 25 -7.29 -7.70 6.87
N ALA A 26 -6.83 -7.12 5.76
CA ALA A 26 -5.40 -6.98 5.46
C ALA A 26 -4.68 -6.11 6.50
N ILE A 27 -5.28 -4.98 6.90
CA ILE A 27 -4.73 -4.10 7.94
C ILE A 27 -4.73 -4.79 9.30
N ASN A 28 -5.80 -5.52 9.65
CA ASN A 28 -5.86 -6.25 10.91
C ASN A 28 -4.80 -7.36 10.99
N ALA A 29 -4.52 -8.04 9.87
CA ALA A 29 -3.52 -9.10 9.80
C ALA A 29 -2.08 -8.61 10.04
N CYS A 30 -1.77 -7.34 9.73
CA CYS A 30 -0.43 -6.77 9.90
C CYS A 30 -0.32 -5.75 11.07
N LYS A 31 -1.26 -5.78 12.02
CA LYS A 31 -1.28 -4.86 13.18
C LYS A 31 -0.06 -4.98 14.08
N ALA A 32 0.48 -6.19 14.24
CA ALA A 32 1.67 -6.40 15.05
C ALA A 32 2.91 -5.80 14.37
N LYS A 33 3.87 -5.33 15.17
CA LYS A 33 5.17 -4.89 14.66
C LYS A 33 5.85 -6.05 13.91
N ASP A 34 6.49 -5.76 12.78
CA ASP A 34 7.23 -6.73 11.95
C ASP A 34 6.38 -7.90 11.42
N SER A 35 5.06 -7.72 11.33
CA SER A 35 4.12 -8.73 10.81
C SER A 35 3.65 -8.47 9.38
N PHE A 36 4.05 -7.34 8.78
CA PHE A 36 3.68 -7.03 7.41
C PHE A 36 4.40 -7.96 6.42
N ASN A 37 3.62 -8.55 5.50
CA ASN A 37 4.15 -9.31 4.36
C ASN A 37 3.47 -8.82 3.07
N PRO A 38 4.23 -8.30 2.08
CA PRO A 38 3.65 -7.74 0.87
C PRO A 38 2.79 -8.73 0.09
N LYS A 39 3.27 -9.97 -0.08
CA LYS A 39 2.57 -11.00 -0.85
C LYS A 39 1.23 -11.36 -0.22
N THR A 40 1.22 -11.58 1.09
CA THR A 40 -0.01 -11.89 1.83
C THR A 40 -0.97 -10.71 1.85
N PHE A 41 -0.46 -9.49 2.07
CA PHE A 41 -1.26 -8.27 2.10
C PHE A 41 -1.98 -8.04 0.76
N PHE A 42 -1.26 -8.11 -0.36
CA PHE A 42 -1.86 -7.94 -1.67
C PHE A 42 -2.81 -9.07 -2.07
N ALA A 43 -2.55 -10.31 -1.63
CA ALA A 43 -3.47 -11.42 -1.81
C ALA A 43 -4.78 -11.20 -1.03
N MET A 44 -4.70 -10.71 0.21
CA MET A 44 -5.87 -10.37 1.03
C MET A 44 -6.70 -9.24 0.42
N LEU A 45 -6.05 -8.26 -0.20
CA LEU A 45 -6.72 -7.19 -0.94
C LEU A 45 -7.29 -7.65 -2.30
N GLY A 46 -7.09 -8.92 -2.69
CA GLY A 46 -7.64 -9.48 -3.91
C GLY A 46 -7.00 -8.95 -5.19
N LEU A 47 -5.78 -8.38 -5.14
CA LEU A 47 -5.10 -7.83 -6.33
C LEU A 47 -4.87 -8.90 -7.42
N SER A 48 -4.77 -10.18 -7.04
CA SER A 48 -4.63 -11.28 -8.00
C SER A 48 -5.83 -11.44 -8.94
N LYS A 49 -6.99 -10.87 -8.59
CA LYS A 49 -8.22 -10.89 -9.40
C LYS A 49 -8.43 -9.59 -10.19
N LYS A 50 -7.51 -8.62 -10.06
CA LYS A 50 -7.61 -7.31 -10.69
C LYS A 50 -6.97 -7.31 -12.07
N SER A 51 -7.52 -6.49 -12.97
CA SER A 51 -6.93 -6.25 -14.28
C SER A 51 -5.62 -5.47 -14.16
N SER A 52 -4.75 -5.58 -15.17
CA SER A 52 -3.49 -4.82 -15.21
C SER A 52 -3.71 -3.31 -15.14
N SER A 53 -4.85 -2.80 -15.64
CA SER A 53 -5.20 -1.38 -15.56
C SER A 53 -5.52 -0.95 -14.13
N GLU A 54 -6.30 -1.75 -13.40
CA GLU A 54 -6.61 -1.47 -11.98
C GLU A 54 -5.34 -1.55 -11.12
N ILE A 55 -4.47 -2.54 -11.37
CA ILE A 55 -3.17 -2.66 -10.68
C ILE A 55 -2.30 -1.43 -10.95
N LYS A 56 -2.27 -0.95 -12.20
CA LYS A 56 -1.52 0.26 -12.57
C LYS A 56 -2.09 1.53 -11.92
N GLN A 57 -3.41 1.61 -11.73
CA GLN A 57 -4.03 2.71 -11.00
C GLN A 57 -3.68 2.67 -9.52
N ILE A 58 -3.72 1.49 -8.89
CA ILE A 58 -3.28 1.30 -7.50
C ILE A 58 -1.82 1.73 -7.34
N PHE A 59 -0.93 1.31 -8.24
CA PHE A 59 0.48 1.71 -8.22
C PHE A 59 0.65 3.23 -8.26
N LYS A 60 -0.05 3.91 -9.19
CA LYS A 60 -0.04 5.39 -9.30
C LYS A 60 -0.61 6.13 -8.09
N MET A 61 -1.41 5.47 -7.25
CA MET A 61 -1.88 6.07 -6.00
C MET A 61 -0.85 5.93 -4.87
N LEU A 62 0.04 4.94 -4.97
CA LEU A 62 1.11 4.70 -4.01
C LEU A 62 2.36 5.53 -4.32
N ASP A 63 2.67 5.70 -5.61
CA ASP A 63 3.68 6.61 -6.17
C ASP A 63 3.14 8.06 -6.09
N GLN A 64 3.35 8.68 -4.93
CA GLN A 64 2.86 10.01 -4.58
C GLN A 64 3.65 11.11 -5.30
N ASP A 65 4.96 10.90 -5.47
CA ASP A 65 5.84 11.85 -6.13
C ASP A 65 5.81 11.74 -7.66
N LYS A 66 5.22 10.65 -8.20
CA LYS A 66 5.08 10.35 -9.63
C LYS A 66 6.42 10.12 -10.31
N SER A 67 7.40 9.61 -9.56
CA SER A 67 8.70 9.17 -10.07
C SER A 67 8.57 7.97 -11.01
N GLY A 68 7.49 7.20 -10.87
CA GLY A 68 7.30 5.90 -11.53
C GLY A 68 7.80 4.72 -10.69
N PHE A 69 8.32 4.98 -9.49
CA PHE A 69 8.78 3.98 -8.52
C PHE A 69 8.07 4.17 -7.18
N ILE A 70 8.08 3.16 -6.32
CA ILE A 70 7.57 3.31 -4.94
C ILE A 70 8.78 3.28 -4.02
N GLU A 71 9.17 4.44 -3.51
CA GLU A 71 10.41 4.61 -2.75
C GLU A 71 10.21 4.30 -1.25
N GLN A 72 11.32 4.24 -0.50
CA GLN A 72 11.33 3.94 0.92
C GLN A 72 10.40 4.85 1.75
N ASP A 73 10.40 6.15 1.46
CA ASP A 73 9.61 7.15 2.21
C ASP A 73 8.09 6.96 1.97
N GLU A 74 7.71 6.55 0.77
CA GLU A 74 6.33 6.24 0.41
C GLU A 74 5.89 4.90 1.02
N LEU A 75 6.80 3.92 1.04
CA LEU A 75 6.58 2.63 1.71
C LEU A 75 6.40 2.79 3.22
N GLN A 76 7.07 3.75 3.85
CA GLN A 76 6.93 3.98 5.29
C GLN A 76 5.48 4.25 5.71
N ILE A 77 4.74 5.03 4.90
CA ILE A 77 3.33 5.38 5.14
C ILE A 77 2.35 4.50 4.35
N PHE A 78 2.82 3.43 3.72
CA PHE A 78 2.05 2.56 2.84
C PHE A 78 0.69 2.11 3.43
N LEU A 79 0.69 1.59 4.67
CA LEU A 79 -0.55 1.12 5.31
C LEU A 79 -1.56 2.26 5.57
N GLN A 80 -1.07 3.49 5.72
CA GLN A 80 -1.90 4.67 6.00
C GLN A 80 -2.70 5.11 4.78
N ASN A 81 -2.24 4.76 3.56
CA ASN A 81 -3.01 4.95 2.33
C ASN A 81 -4.31 4.13 2.33
N PHE A 82 -4.33 2.99 3.04
CA PHE A 82 -5.51 2.13 3.17
C PHE A 82 -6.32 2.43 4.44
N SER A 83 -5.65 2.80 5.54
CA SER A 83 -6.30 3.14 6.79
C SER A 83 -5.49 4.17 7.57
N GLN A 84 -6.02 5.38 7.73
CA GLN A 84 -5.38 6.50 8.46
C GLN A 84 -4.86 6.15 9.86
N GLY A 85 -5.47 5.19 10.55
CA GLY A 85 -5.05 4.74 11.89
C GLY A 85 -4.02 3.61 11.88
N ALA A 86 -3.56 3.18 10.70
CA ALA A 86 -2.56 2.15 10.59
C ALA A 86 -1.17 2.67 11.00
N ARG A 87 -0.36 1.75 11.55
CA ARG A 87 1.04 2.02 11.86
C ARG A 87 1.85 2.25 10.58
N THR A 88 3.00 2.90 10.73
CA THR A 88 4.02 2.92 9.68
C THR A 88 4.70 1.55 9.56
N LEU A 89 5.25 1.26 8.39
CA LEU A 89 6.13 0.11 8.22
C LEU A 89 7.45 0.35 8.97
N THR A 90 8.04 -0.72 9.49
CA THR A 90 9.40 -0.67 10.07
C THR A 90 10.45 -0.70 8.96
N ALA A 91 11.67 -0.26 9.25
CA ALA A 91 12.78 -0.35 8.28
C ALA A 91 13.00 -1.78 7.78
N THR A 92 12.80 -2.79 8.64
CA THR A 92 12.87 -4.21 8.28
C THR A 92 11.79 -4.59 7.27
N GLU A 93 10.56 -4.14 7.50
CA GLU A 93 9.43 -4.42 6.60
C GLU A 93 9.57 -3.69 5.27
N ILE A 94 10.04 -2.44 5.26
CA ILE A 94 10.29 -1.68 4.04
C ILE A 94 11.36 -2.40 3.20
N LYS A 95 12.46 -2.82 3.83
CA LYS A 95 13.51 -3.58 3.14
C LYS A 95 12.98 -4.91 2.58
N ALA A 96 12.16 -5.63 3.34
CA ALA A 96 11.54 -6.86 2.86
C ALA A 96 10.54 -6.62 1.71
N PHE A 97 9.87 -5.46 1.71
CA PHE A 97 8.99 -5.03 0.64
C PHE A 97 9.78 -4.75 -0.63
N LEU A 98 10.80 -3.89 -0.56
CA LEU A 98 11.68 -3.59 -1.70
C LEU A 98 12.24 -4.89 -2.29
N VAL A 99 12.86 -5.76 -1.49
CA VAL A 99 13.39 -7.05 -1.98
C VAL A 99 12.33 -7.95 -2.62
N ALA A 100 11.07 -7.85 -2.20
CA ALA A 100 9.98 -8.64 -2.79
C ALA A 100 9.42 -8.05 -4.09
N GLY A 101 9.55 -6.73 -4.29
CA GLY A 101 9.05 -5.99 -5.46
C GLY A 101 10.10 -5.71 -6.52
N ASP A 102 11.35 -5.52 -6.10
CA ASP A 102 12.54 -5.20 -6.90
C ASP A 102 13.06 -6.47 -7.60
N MET A 103 12.41 -6.81 -8.71
CA MET A 103 12.76 -8.00 -9.52
C MET A 103 13.92 -7.74 -10.47
N ASP A 104 14.16 -6.49 -10.86
CA ASP A 104 15.22 -6.04 -11.79
C ASP A 104 16.42 -5.37 -11.10
N ARG A 105 16.38 -5.19 -9.78
CA ARG A 105 17.47 -4.69 -8.93
C ARG A 105 17.83 -3.23 -9.17
N ASP A 106 16.85 -2.40 -9.50
CA ASP A 106 17.07 -0.97 -9.75
C ASP A 106 16.92 -0.10 -8.50
N GLY A 107 16.40 -0.66 -7.41
CA GLY A 107 16.44 -0.07 -6.06
C GLY A 107 15.15 0.61 -5.67
#